data_AF-A0A0M8YR03-F1
#
_entry.id   AF-A0A0M8YR03-F1
#
_cell.length_a   1.000
_cell.length_b   1.000
_cell.length_c   1.000
_cell.angle_alpha   90.00
_cell.angle_beta   90.00
_cell.angle_gamma   90.00
#
_symmetry.space_group_name_H-M   'P 1'
#
loop_
_entity.id
_entity.type
_entity.pdbx_description
1 polymer ?
#
loop_
_entity_poly.entity_id
_entity_poly.type
_entity_poly.pdbx_seq_one_letter_code
_entity_poly.pdbx_strand_id
1 'polypeptide(L)'
;MQAMTASMVGLKQAAESGSFAISQEGAEAYLKAIASAQQDLQKMDVALQILRQETKLGTSPDGTAMARYNQESVEGGAGTAGIVPAVEQLRVALEEARLALQKAIENYREVDSSNAGTYNRY
;
A
#
# COMPACT_ATOMS: atom_id res chain seq x y z
N MET A 1 -8.06 -5.03 -4.45
CA MET A 1 -7.44 -3.85 -3.80
C MET A 1 -7.65 -3.87 -2.30
N GLN A 2 -8.89 -3.83 -1.79
CA GLN A 2 -9.17 -3.86 -0.35
C GLN A 2 -8.47 -4.98 0.43
N ALA A 3 -8.47 -6.22 -0.08
CA ALA A 3 -7.76 -7.33 0.56
C ALA A 3 -6.24 -7.09 0.66
N MET A 4 -5.63 -6.52 -0.39
CA MET A 4 -4.20 -6.17 -0.38
C MET A 4 -3.90 -5.06 0.62
N THR A 5 -4.76 -4.03 0.67
CA THR A 5 -4.66 -2.95 1.67
C THR A 5 -4.77 -3.52 3.08
N ALA A 6 -5.73 -4.40 3.33
CA ALA A 6 -5.89 -5.08 4.62
C ALA A 6 -4.67 -5.93 4.99
N SER A 7 -4.08 -6.66 4.04
CA SER A 7 -2.83 -7.39 4.26
C SER A 7 -1.67 -6.48 4.65
N MET A 8 -1.55 -5.30 4.03
CA MET A 8 -0.49 -4.34 4.38
C MET A 8 -0.70 -3.70 5.75
N VAL A 9 -1.95 -3.40 6.11
CA VAL A 9 -2.29 -2.96 7.47
C VAL A 9 -1.94 -4.05 8.50
N GLY A 10 -2.24 -5.32 8.20
CA GLY A 10 -1.85 -6.44 9.06
C GLY A 10 -0.33 -6.59 9.18
N LEU A 11 0.42 -6.40 8.08
CA LEU A 11 1.88 -6.43 8.08
C LEU A 11 2.48 -5.33 8.97
N LYS A 12 1.96 -4.10 8.85
CA LYS A 12 2.32 -2.98 9.74
C LYS A 12 2.11 -3.35 11.21
N GLN A 13 0.92 -3.85 11.56
CA GLN A 13 0.60 -4.25 12.93
C GLN A 13 1.53 -5.36 13.47
N ALA A 14 1.87 -6.34 12.63
CA ALA A 14 2.78 -7.41 13.00
C ALA A 14 4.20 -6.86 13.26
N ALA A 15 4.68 -5.95 12.42
CA ALA A 15 5.98 -5.31 12.58
C ALA A 15 6.03 -4.41 13.84
N GLU A 16 4.99 -3.62 14.09
CA GLU A 16 4.91 -2.72 15.25
C GLU A 16 4.80 -3.46 16.59
N SER A 17 4.10 -4.59 16.62
CA SER A 17 3.93 -5.38 17.84
C SER A 17 5.15 -6.22 18.22
N GLY A 18 6.15 -6.31 17.34
CA GLY A 18 7.29 -7.23 17.52
C GLY A 18 6.90 -8.71 17.46
N SER A 19 5.63 -9.03 17.16
CA SER A 19 5.15 -10.40 16.98
C SER A 19 5.72 -11.06 15.72
N PHE A 20 6.37 -10.27 14.86
CA PHE A 20 6.97 -10.72 13.62
C PHE A 20 8.44 -11.08 13.84
N ALA A 21 8.70 -12.33 14.23
CA ALA A 21 10.04 -12.92 14.21
C ALA A 21 10.43 -13.18 12.74
N ILE A 22 11.01 -12.18 12.09
CA ILE A 22 11.50 -12.30 10.72
C ILE A 22 13.02 -12.16 10.69
N SER A 23 13.68 -12.98 9.86
CA SER A 23 15.12 -12.81 9.61
C SER A 23 15.36 -11.51 8.84
N GLN A 24 16.58 -10.97 8.93
CA GLN A 24 16.96 -9.78 8.18
C GLN A 24 16.73 -9.96 6.67
N GLU A 25 17.10 -11.13 6.13
CA GLU A 25 16.94 -11.47 4.71
C GLU A 25 15.45 -11.51 4.32
N GLY A 26 14.59 -12.05 5.20
CA GLY A 26 13.15 -12.05 5.01
C GLY A 26 12.59 -10.62 4.99
N ALA A 27 13.03 -9.77 5.92
CA ALA A 27 12.58 -8.39 6.00
C ALA A 27 13.01 -7.57 4.77
N GLU A 28 14.24 -7.77 4.30
CA GLU A 28 14.74 -7.17 3.06
C GLU A 28 13.94 -7.61 1.83
N ALA A 29 13.53 -8.89 1.77
CA ALA A 29 12.67 -9.39 0.71
C ALA A 29 11.28 -8.71 0.70
N TYR A 30 10.68 -8.50 1.89
CA TYR A 30 9.43 -7.74 1.99
C TYR A 30 9.59 -6.27 1.58
N LEU A 31 10.66 -5.60 2.02
CA LEU A 31 10.94 -4.22 1.62
C LEU A 31 11.09 -4.08 0.10
N LYS A 32 11.80 -5.04 -0.53
CA LYS A 32 11.94 -5.08 -1.98
C LYS A 32 10.60 -5.29 -2.68
N ALA A 33 9.76 -6.21 -2.18
CA ALA A 33 8.43 -6.45 -2.73
C ALA A 33 7.52 -5.22 -2.64
N ILE A 34 7.54 -4.53 -1.49
CA ILE A 34 6.78 -3.28 -1.28
C ILE A 34 7.27 -2.20 -2.25
N ALA A 35 8.58 -2.02 -2.41
CA ALA A 35 9.15 -1.04 -3.33
C ALA A 35 8.75 -1.32 -4.79
N SER A 36 8.79 -2.58 -5.23
CA SER A 36 8.32 -2.98 -6.56
C SER A 36 6.83 -2.68 -6.75
N ALA A 37 6.00 -3.00 -5.76
CA ALA A 37 4.57 -2.70 -5.81
C ALA A 37 4.30 -1.19 -5.89
N GLN A 38 5.02 -0.37 -5.11
CA GLN A 38 4.92 1.09 -5.19
C GLN A 38 5.31 1.62 -6.58
N GLN A 39 6.37 1.08 -7.17
CA GLN A 39 6.80 1.44 -8.52
C GLN A 39 5.76 1.06 -9.58
N ASP A 40 5.15 -0.12 -9.46
CA ASP A 40 4.09 -0.54 -10.39
C ASP A 40 2.84 0.32 -10.26
N LEU A 41 2.47 0.70 -9.03
CA LEU A 41 1.40 1.66 -8.81
C LEU A 41 1.72 3.03 -9.41
N GLN A 42 2.96 3.51 -9.34
CA GLN A 42 3.38 4.76 -10.00
C GLN A 42 3.24 4.69 -11.53
N LYS A 43 3.60 3.57 -12.15
CA LYS A 43 3.41 3.39 -13.61
C LYS A 43 1.94 3.49 -14.02
N MET A 44 1.00 3.23 -13.11
CA MET A 44 -0.43 3.36 -13.36
C MET A 44 -0.95 4.82 -13.32
N ASP A 45 -0.15 5.80 -12.88
CA ASP A 45 -0.60 7.20 -12.73
C ASP A 45 -1.21 7.75 -14.02
N VAL A 46 -0.58 7.51 -15.17
CA VAL A 46 -1.09 7.97 -16.47
C VAL A 46 -2.43 7.31 -16.79
N ALA A 47 -2.57 6.01 -16.54
CA ALA A 47 -3.82 5.29 -16.78
C ALA A 47 -4.95 5.81 -15.88
N LEU A 48 -4.66 6.07 -14.61
CA LEU A 48 -5.63 6.63 -13.68
C LEU A 48 -6.06 8.04 -14.10
N GLN A 49 -5.13 8.89 -14.56
CA GLN A 49 -5.46 10.21 -15.09
C GLN A 49 -6.33 10.15 -16.33
N ILE A 50 -6.17 9.14 -17.20
CA ILE A 50 -7.05 8.91 -18.34
C ILE A 50 -8.45 8.50 -17.87
N LEU A 51 -8.54 7.58 -16.89
CA LEU A 51 -9.82 7.11 -16.36
C LEU A 51 -10.62 8.22 -15.67
N ARG A 52 -9.96 9.20 -15.06
CA ARG A 52 -10.63 10.36 -14.45
C ARG A 52 -11.27 11.31 -15.46
N GLN A 53 -10.95 11.19 -16.75
CA GLN A 53 -11.54 12.05 -17.78
C GLN A 53 -12.99 11.64 -18.04
N GLU A 54 -13.86 12.64 -18.22
CA GLU A 54 -15.25 12.41 -18.60
C GLU A 54 -15.29 11.65 -19.94
N THR A 55 -16.05 10.55 -19.98
CA THR A 55 -16.18 9.74 -21.19
C THR A 55 -17.01 10.50 -22.23
N LYS A 56 -16.44 10.74 -23.42
CA LYS A 56 -17.12 11.47 -24.50
C LYS A 56 -18.10 10.57 -25.26
N LEU A 57 -19.32 10.44 -24.74
CA LEU A 57 -20.40 9.62 -25.34
C LEU A 57 -21.48 10.46 -26.06
N GLY A 58 -21.25 11.75 -26.25
CA GLY A 58 -22.21 12.69 -26.83
C GLY A 58 -23.18 13.26 -25.80
N THR A 59 -24.21 13.98 -26.27
CA THR A 59 -25.16 14.74 -25.43
C THR A 59 -26.56 14.12 -25.36
N SER A 60 -26.71 12.86 -25.81
CA SER A 60 -27.96 12.13 -25.60
C SER A 60 -28.16 11.85 -24.10
N PRO A 61 -29.40 11.71 -23.62
CA PRO A 61 -29.67 11.36 -22.22
C PRO A 61 -28.89 10.12 -21.75
N ASP A 62 -28.85 9.07 -22.57
CA ASP A 62 -28.12 7.83 -22.26
C ASP A 62 -26.60 8.05 -22.25
N GLY A 63 -26.07 8.86 -23.18
CA GLY A 63 -24.65 9.19 -23.25
C GLY A 63 -24.18 9.95 -22.00
N THR A 64 -24.96 10.92 -21.55
CA THR A 64 -24.70 11.66 -20.29
C THR A 64 -24.81 10.78 -19.06
N ALA A 65 -25.80 9.88 -19.00
CA ALA A 65 -25.95 8.95 -17.88
C ALA A 65 -24.77 7.97 -17.77
N MET A 66 -24.30 7.43 -18.90
CA MET A 66 -23.15 6.52 -18.93
C MET A 66 -21.82 7.24 -18.62
N ALA A 67 -21.63 8.46 -19.12
CA ALA A 67 -20.44 9.26 -18.79
C ALA A 67 -20.33 9.49 -17.27
N ARG A 68 -21.45 9.79 -16.61
CA ARG A 68 -21.52 9.93 -15.15
C ARG A 68 -21.23 8.61 -14.43
N TYR A 69 -21.85 7.52 -14.85
CA TYR A 69 -21.61 6.20 -14.27
C TYR A 69 -20.14 5.78 -14.33
N ASN A 70 -19.46 6.04 -15.46
CA ASN A 70 -18.03 5.79 -15.60
C ASN A 70 -17.21 6.62 -14.61
N GLN A 71 -17.54 7.91 -14.47
CA GLN A 71 -16.86 8.79 -13.53
C GLN A 71 -17.06 8.35 -12.07
N GLU A 72 -18.28 7.98 -11.70
CA GLU A 72 -18.59 7.44 -10.36
C GLU A 72 -17.86 6.11 -10.09
N SER A 73 -17.69 5.26 -11.11
CA SER A 73 -16.92 4.02 -10.99
C SER A 73 -15.43 4.28 -10.75
N VAL A 74 -14.91 5.40 -11.25
CA VAL A 74 -13.50 5.77 -11.13
C VAL A 74 -13.22 6.48 -9.81
N GLU A 75 -13.98 7.54 -9.50
CA GLU A 75 -13.78 8.38 -8.31
C GLU A 75 -14.47 7.83 -7.06
N GLY A 76 -15.49 6.99 -7.24
CA GLY A 76 -16.39 6.53 -6.19
C GLY A 76 -17.71 7.31 -6.20
N GLY A 77 -18.76 6.66 -5.72
CA GLY A 77 -20.11 7.21 -5.66
C GLY A 77 -20.82 6.84 -4.35
N ALA A 78 -22.13 7.04 -4.30
CA ALA A 78 -22.95 6.68 -3.14
C ALA A 78 -22.95 5.15 -2.92
N GLY A 79 -21.97 4.66 -2.16
CA GLY A 79 -21.85 3.27 -1.73
C GLY A 79 -20.75 2.44 -2.41
N THR A 80 -19.99 2.99 -3.36
CA THR A 80 -18.89 2.27 -4.03
C THR A 80 -17.58 3.03 -3.89
N ALA A 81 -16.52 2.33 -3.46
CA ALA A 81 -15.16 2.85 -3.51
C ALA A 81 -14.68 2.81 -4.96
N GLY A 82 -14.37 3.97 -5.54
CA GLY A 82 -13.79 4.06 -6.87
C GLY A 82 -12.42 3.40 -6.96
N ILE A 83 -11.98 3.09 -8.18
CA ILE A 83 -10.65 2.50 -8.39
C ILE A 83 -9.53 3.45 -7.93
N VAL A 84 -9.72 4.75 -8.12
CA VAL A 84 -8.77 5.79 -7.75
C VAL A 84 -8.53 5.82 -6.24
N PRO A 85 -9.54 6.03 -5.37
CA PRO A 85 -9.31 6.04 -3.93
C PRO A 85 -8.80 4.69 -3.42
N ALA A 86 -9.18 3.57 -4.06
CA ALA A 86 -8.63 2.26 -3.71
C ALA A 86 -7.11 2.15 -3.99
N VAL A 87 -6.62 2.71 -5.10
CA VAL A 87 -5.17 2.79 -5.40
C VAL A 87 -4.46 3.69 -4.40
N GLU A 88 -5.03 4.85 -4.09
CA GLU A 88 -4.44 5.79 -3.13
C GLU A 88 -4.35 5.16 -1.73
N GLN A 89 -5.39 4.47 -1.26
CA GLN A 89 -5.37 3.73 0.01
C GLN A 89 -4.30 2.64 0.04
N LEU A 90 -4.12 1.90 -1.06
CA LEU A 90 -3.08 0.88 -1.15
C LEU A 90 -1.68 1.50 -1.09
N ARG A 91 -1.45 2.65 -1.75
CA ARG A 91 -0.16 3.36 -1.68
C ARG A 91 0.18 3.75 -0.25
N VAL A 92 -0.79 4.32 0.48
CA VAL A 92 -0.63 4.69 1.89
C VAL A 92 -0.31 3.45 2.73
N ALA A 93 -1.07 2.37 2.59
CA ALA A 93 -0.85 1.16 3.37
C ALA A 93 0.51 0.50 3.09
N LEU A 94 0.97 0.50 1.83
CA LEU A 94 2.31 0.02 1.45
C LEU A 94 3.41 0.85 2.11
N GLU A 95 3.28 2.18 2.11
CA GLU A 95 4.27 3.07 2.72
C GLU A 95 4.31 2.93 4.24
N GLU A 96 3.15 2.85 4.90
CA GLU A 96 3.09 2.61 6.34
C GLU A 96 3.70 1.25 6.73
N ALA A 97 3.41 0.20 5.95
CA ALA A 97 4.02 -1.12 6.17
C ALA A 97 5.54 -1.09 5.98
N ARG A 98 6.03 -0.35 4.98
CA ARG A 98 7.48 -0.15 4.74
C ARG A 98 8.16 0.49 5.94
N LEU A 99 7.60 1.59 6.45
CA LEU A 99 8.14 2.33 7.58
C LEU A 99 8.12 1.49 8.86
N ALA A 100 7.04 0.76 9.12
CA ALA A 100 6.92 -0.13 10.27
C ALA A 100 7.97 -1.26 10.21
N LEU A 101 8.18 -1.88 9.04
CA LEU A 101 9.20 -2.90 8.85
C LEU A 101 10.62 -2.35 9.06
N GLN A 102 10.93 -1.17 8.54
CA GLN A 102 12.25 -0.55 8.74
C GLN A 102 12.53 -0.33 10.23
N LYS A 103 11.56 0.23 10.96
CA LYS A 103 11.67 0.43 12.41
C LYS A 103 11.82 -0.88 13.17
N ALA A 104 11.11 -1.93 12.78
CA ALA A 104 11.23 -3.24 13.40
C ALA A 104 12.63 -3.85 13.24
N ILE A 105 13.24 -3.70 12.05
CA ILE A 105 14.61 -4.15 11.77
C ILE A 105 15.63 -3.37 12.63
N GLU A 106 15.48 -2.05 12.72
CA GLU A 106 16.33 -1.19 13.55
C GLU A 106 16.29 -1.62 15.02
N ASN A 107 15.08 -1.78 15.58
CA ASN A 107 14.90 -2.25 16.96
C ASN A 107 15.54 -3.63 17.19
N TYR A 108 15.40 -4.57 16.24
CA TYR A 108 16.01 -5.90 16.35
C TYR A 108 17.55 -5.82 16.42
N ARG A 109 18.17 -5.01 15.56
CA ARG A 109 19.63 -4.79 15.55
C ARG A 109 20.12 -4.17 16.85
N GLU A 110 19.38 -3.20 17.40
CA GLU A 110 19.73 -2.58 18.69
C GLU A 110 19.67 -3.59 19.85
N VAL A 111 18.59 -4.38 19.93
CA VAL A 111 18.44 -5.41 20.98
C VAL A 111 19.52 -6.48 20.87
N ASP A 112 19.80 -7.00 19.67
CA ASP A 112 20.82 -8.02 19.46
C ASP A 112 22.24 -7.51 19.83
N SER A 113 22.58 -6.29 19.40
CA SER A 113 23.87 -5.67 19.75
C SER A 113 24.04 -5.43 21.26
N SER A 114 22.96 -5.05 21.95
CA SER A 114 22.98 -4.81 23.41
C SER A 114 23.12 -6.12 24.20
N ASN A 115 22.52 -7.20 23.73
CA ASN A 115 22.63 -8.53 24.33
C ASN A 115 24.01 -9.14 24.10
N ALA A 116 24.56 -9.04 22.89
CA ALA A 116 25.91 -9.53 22.58
C ALA A 116 27.00 -8.86 23.45
N GLY A 117 26.86 -7.57 23.74
CA GLY A 117 27.75 -6.85 24.67
C GLY A 117 27.65 -7.31 26.13
N THR A 118 26.51 -7.88 26.52
CA THR A 118 26.27 -8.39 27.89
C THR A 118 26.85 -9.79 28.08
N TYR A 119 26.80 -10.64 27.05
CA TYR A 119 27.37 -11.99 27.11
C TYR A 119 28.90 -12.04 27.02
N ASN A 120 29.55 -11.06 26.40
CA ASN A 120 31.02 -10.97 26.34
C ASN A 120 31.70 -10.49 27.65
N ARG A 121 30.93 -10.32 28.74
CA ARG A 121 31.42 -9.81 30.03
C ARG A 121 31.48 -10.85 31.16
N TYR A 122 31.20 -12.12 30.86
CA TYR A 122 31.36 -13.27 31.76
C TYR A 122 32.31 -14.29 31.15
#